data_AF-A0A838RYK7-F1
#
_entry.id   AF-A0A838RYK7-F1
#
_cell.length_a   1.000
_cell.length_b   1.000
_cell.length_c   1.000
_cell.angle_alpha   90.00
_cell.angle_beta   90.00
_cell.angle_gamma   90.00
#
_symmetry.space_group_name_H-M   'P 1'
#
loop_
_entity.id
_entity.type
_entity.pdbx_description
1 polymer ?
#
loop_
_entity_poly.entity_id
_entity_poly.type
_entity_poly.pdbx_seq_one_letter_code
_entity_poly.pdbx_strand_id
1 'polypeptide(L)' 'VDVLAGRAAGMVTCGFVAGFRGRAELVAAGADVLIERFGELREAFSDASTARYQ' A
#
# COMPACT_ATOMS: atom_id res chain seq x y z
N VAL A 1 1.28 -1.57 12.58
CA VAL A 1 0.26 -0.68 13.17
C VAL A 1 -0.54 -0.03 12.07
N ASP A 2 0.09 0.55 11.05
CA ASP A 2 -0.60 1.25 9.95
C ASP A 2 -1.53 0.34 9.13
N VAL A 3 -1.05 -0.84 8.73
CA VAL A 3 -1.87 -1.81 7.98
C VAL A 3 -3.08 -2.26 8.81
N LEU A 4 -2.90 -2.58 10.09
CA LEU A 4 -4.00 -3.00 10.96
C LEU A 4 -5.01 -1.87 11.17
N ALA A 5 -4.54 -0.63 11.36
CA ALA A 5 -5.38 0.55 11.53
C ALA A 5 -6.18 0.86 10.25
N GLY A 6 -5.52 0.85 9.09
CA GLY A 6 -6.18 1.08 7.80
C GLY A 6 -7.26 0.03 7.52
N ARG A 7 -6.96 -1.25 7.77
CA ARG A 7 -7.95 -2.34 7.64
C ARG A 7 -9.13 -2.15 8.59
N ALA A 8 -8.89 -1.83 9.85
CA ALA A 8 -9.96 -1.58 10.82
C ALA A 8 -10.85 -0.38 10.43
N ALA A 9 -10.28 0.58 9.70
CA ALA A 9 -11.00 1.72 9.13
C ALA A 9 -11.65 1.43 7.75
N GLY A 10 -11.53 0.22 7.21
CA GLY A 10 -12.07 -0.14 5.89
C GLY A 10 -11.32 0.49 4.71
N MET A 11 -10.07 0.90 4.90
CA MET A 11 -9.23 1.48 3.86
C MET A 11 -8.48 0.39 3.08
N VAL A 12 -8.14 0.70 1.82
CA VAL A 12 -7.12 -0.06 1.09
C VAL A 12 -5.75 0.23 1.70
N THR A 13 -5.00 -0.82 1.98
CA THR A 13 -3.71 -0.74 2.67
C THR A 13 -2.55 -1.11 1.76
N CYS A 14 -1.47 -0.32 1.84
CA CYS A 14 -0.24 -0.55 1.07
C CYS A 14 0.95 -0.71 2.02
N GLY A 15 1.62 -1.86 1.95
CA GLY A 15 2.86 -2.12 2.67
C GLY A 15 4.09 -1.81 1.81
N PHE A 16 5.09 -1.12 2.37
CA PHE A 16 6.37 -0.87 1.70
C PHE A 16 7.46 -1.77 2.29
N VAL A 17 7.96 -2.72 1.49
CA VAL A 17 8.89 -3.76 1.94
C VAL A 17 10.24 -3.19 2.37
N ALA A 18 10.68 -2.07 1.79
CA ALA A 18 11.91 -1.39 2.20
C ALA A 18 11.73 -0.48 3.45
N GLY A 19 10.56 -0.53 4.09
CA GLY A 19 10.27 0.18 5.34
C GLY A 19 10.71 -0.56 6.59
N PHE A 20 10.08 -0.25 7.73
CA PHE A 20 10.43 -0.80 9.04
C PHE A 20 10.02 -2.26 9.29
N ARG A 21 9.28 -2.88 8.37
CA ARG A 21 8.70 -4.22 8.53
C ARG A 21 9.00 -5.06 7.31
N GLY A 22 9.36 -6.32 7.53
CA GLY A 22 9.64 -7.25 6.45
C GLY A 22 8.37 -7.70 5.72
N ARG A 23 8.54 -8.28 4.54
CA ARG A 23 7.43 -8.81 3.72
C ARG A 23 6.48 -9.72 4.52
N ALA A 24 7.03 -10.68 5.28
CA ALA A 24 6.23 -11.64 6.03
C ALA A 24 5.31 -10.97 7.06
N GLU A 25 5.81 -9.93 7.76
CA GLU A 25 5.01 -9.17 8.73
C GLU A 25 3.91 -8.36 8.04
N LEU A 26 4.20 -7.76 6.89
CA LEU A 26 3.22 -7.00 6.11
C LEU A 26 2.10 -7.89 5.55
N VAL A 27 2.45 -9.10 5.09
CA VAL A 27 1.48 -10.12 4.65
C VAL A 27 0.62 -10.60 5.82
N ALA A 28 1.24 -10.91 6.98
CA ALA A 28 0.52 -11.34 8.17
C ALA A 28 -0.43 -10.26 8.71
N ALA A 29 -0.07 -8.98 8.56
CA ALA A 29 -0.94 -7.84 8.89
C ALA A 29 -2.10 -7.65 7.88
N GLY A 30 -2.05 -8.31 6.73
CA GLY A 30 -3.09 -8.26 5.71
C GLY A 30 -3.02 -7.04 4.80
N ALA A 31 -1.81 -6.57 4.43
CA ALA A 31 -1.69 -5.50 3.44
C ALA A 31 -2.32 -5.91 2.10
N ASP A 32 -3.14 -5.06 1.50
CA ASP A 32 -3.81 -5.33 0.22
C ASP A 32 -2.83 -5.23 -0.96
N VAL A 33 -1.89 -4.30 -0.87
CA VAL A 33 -0.81 -4.09 -1.84
C VAL A 33 0.54 -4.13 -1.13
N LEU A 34 1.54 -4.71 -1.78
CA LEU A 34 2.94 -4.60 -1.36
C LEU A 34 3.78 -3.98 -2.47
N ILE A 35 4.55 -2.97 -2.11
CA ILE A 35 5.53 -2.33 -2.99
C ILE A 35 6.95 -2.57 -2.47
N GLU A 36 7.89 -2.76 -3.38
CA GLU A 36 9.33 -2.91 -3.11
C GLU A 36 10.11 -1.64 -3.41
N ARG A 37 9.61 -0.83 -4.36
CA ARG A 37 10.15 0.49 -4.70
C ARG A 37 9.07 1.55 -4.56
N PHE A 38 9.45 2.72 -4.08
CA PHE A 38 8.50 3.81 -3.90
C PHE A 38 7.76 4.21 -5.19
N GLY A 39 8.42 4.09 -6.36
CA GLY A 39 7.81 4.37 -7.67
C GLY A 39 6.60 3.48 -8.01
N GLU A 40 6.53 2.27 -7.45
CA GLU A 40 5.43 1.33 -7.66
C GLU A 40 4.14 1.80 -6.98
N LEU A 41 4.21 2.73 -6.02
CA LEU A 41 3.02 3.29 -5.36
C LEU A 41 2.09 3.95 -6.37
N ARG A 42 2.64 4.69 -7.34
CA ARG A 42 1.83 5.33 -8.38
C ARG A 42 1.16 4.29 -9.26
N GLU A 43 1.87 3.23 -9.61
CA GLU A 43 1.35 2.15 -10.48
C GLU A 43 0.26 1.34 -9.77
N ALA A 44 0.42 1.10 -8.47
CA ALA A 44 -0.53 0.38 -7.64
C ALA A 44 -1.88 1.10 -7.45
N PHE A 45 -1.88 2.43 -7.50
CA PHE A 45 -3.07 3.26 -7.25
C PHE A 45 -3.46 4.13 -8.44
N SER A 46 -2.85 3.94 -9.60
CA SER A 46 -3.31 4.55 -10.84
C SER A 46 -4.44 3.71 -11.41
N ASP A 47 -5.69 4.14 -11.19
CA ASP A 47 -6.82 3.65 -11.98
C ASP A 47 -7.07 4.58 -13.18
N ALA A 48 -7.36 3.98 -14.34
CA ALA A 48 -7.47 4.63 -15.64
C ALA A 48 -8.71 5.51 -15.79
N SER A 49 -8.85 6.58 -15.00
CA SER A 49 -9.70 7.72 -15.34
C SER A 49 -9.33 8.92 -14.48
N THR A 50 -9.23 10.08 -15.11
CA THR A 50 -9.07 11.41 -14.51
C THR A 50 -7.63 11.84 -14.21
N ALA A 51 -6.88 12.07 -15.29
CA ALA A 51 -5.94 13.19 -15.34
C ALA A 51 -6.72 14.50 -15.11
N ARG A 52 -6.79 14.95 -13.86
CA ARG A 52 -7.07 16.35 -13.52
C ARG A 52 -6.11 16.77 -12.43
N TYR A 53 -4.90 17.07 -12.85
CA TYR A 53 -4.09 18.19 -12.38
C TYR A 53 -3.01 18.36 -13.46
N GLN A 54 -3.38 19.09 -14.52
CA GLN A 54 -2.42 19.94 -15.22
C GLN A 54 -2.30 21.25 -14.46
#